data_AF-A0A8J2B1U7-F1
#
_entry.id   AF-A0A8J2B1U7-F1
#
_cell.length_a   1.000
_cell.length_b   1.000
_cell.length_c   1.000
_cell.angle_alpha   90.00
_cell.angle_beta   90.00
_cell.angle_gamma   90.00
#
_symmetry.space_group_name_H-M   'P 1'
#
loop_
_entity.id
_entity.type
_entity.pdbx_description
1 polymer ?
#
loop_
_entity_poly.entity_id
_entity_poly.type
_entity_poly.pdbx_seq_one_letter_code
_entity_poly.pdbx_strand_id
1 'polypeptide(L)'
;MDNLQAEAQQRATQGIRDSIDVVNKYVQAGPQGLSLLCFFSGLATSVIGSLGVIGKMIDMTILTDPFDFVLHAYLVCFGATAVLLESDAEMLSTVPVVGPLAVHLNKYQKFVNEYAHFLTKLQGRGAFYIFVGTLCITECMFCTLFIVGAANAGLGVLLILLSFGYTPDLSAEAVTKRVGTTYQNVVQNRV
;
A
#
# COMPACT_ATOMS: atom_id res chain seq x y z
N MET A 1 -29.31 35.29 26.93
CA MET A 1 -29.21 34.34 25.80
C MET A 1 -27.82 34.36 25.17
N ASP A 2 -27.14 35.50 25.15
CA ASP A 2 -25.84 35.68 24.49
C ASP A 2 -24.71 34.78 25.01
N ASN A 3 -24.67 34.50 26.31
CA ASN A 3 -23.65 33.60 26.88
C ASN A 3 -23.74 32.16 26.34
N LEU A 4 -24.93 31.71 25.95
CA LEU A 4 -25.16 30.35 25.46
C LEU A 4 -24.69 30.18 24.01
N GLN A 5 -24.74 31.27 23.21
CA GLN A 5 -24.19 31.28 21.86
C GLN A 5 -22.66 31.28 21.87
N ALA A 6 -22.04 32.01 22.81
CA ALA A 6 -20.59 32.06 22.95
C ALA A 6 -19.98 30.69 23.31
N GLU A 7 -20.58 29.94 24.24
CA GLU A 7 -20.11 28.59 24.60
C GLU A 7 -20.25 27.59 23.45
N ALA A 8 -21.36 27.64 22.70
CA ALA A 8 -21.57 26.77 21.55
C ALA A 8 -20.50 27.00 20.46
N GLN A 9 -20.13 28.27 20.24
CA GLN A 9 -19.13 28.65 19.25
C GLN A 9 -17.72 28.20 19.65
N GLN A 10 -17.37 28.24 20.94
CA GLN A 10 -16.09 27.74 21.43
C GLN A 10 -15.96 26.22 21.31
N ARG A 11 -17.01 25.45 21.67
CA ARG A 11 -17.00 23.99 21.52
C ARG A 11 -16.88 23.55 20.06
N ALA A 12 -17.53 24.27 19.14
CA ALA A 12 -17.38 24.03 17.71
C ALA A 12 -15.94 24.27 17.23
N THR A 13 -15.30 25.34 17.73
CA THR A 13 -13.93 25.69 17.36
C THR A 13 -12.90 24.67 17.89
N GLN A 14 -13.11 24.14 19.10
CA GLN A 14 -12.27 23.07 19.65
C GLN A 14 -12.40 21.76 18.86
N GLY A 15 -13.62 21.33 18.55
CA GLY A 15 -13.84 20.11 17.76
C GLY A 15 -13.21 20.17 16.36
N ILE A 16 -13.17 21.35 15.75
CA ILE A 16 -12.49 21.57 14.46
C ILE A 16 -10.98 21.45 14.62
N ARG A 17 -10.38 22.02 15.67
CA ARG A 17 -8.93 21.92 15.92
C ARG A 17 -8.49 20.48 16.16
N ASP A 18 -9.23 19.73 16.98
CA ASP A 18 -8.92 18.33 17.26
C ASP A 18 -9.03 17.47 15.98
N SER A 19 -10.00 17.78 15.11
CA SER A 19 -10.14 17.09 13.81
C SER A 19 -8.99 17.42 12.85
N ILE A 20 -8.52 18.68 12.83
CA ILE A 20 -7.38 19.08 12.01
C ILE A 20 -6.11 18.36 12.47
N ASP A 21 -5.88 18.24 13.78
CA ASP A 21 -4.70 17.52 14.31
C ASP A 21 -4.74 16.03 13.99
N VAL A 22 -5.92 15.41 14.00
CA VAL A 22 -6.09 14.00 13.58
C VAL A 22 -5.82 13.86 12.08
N VAL A 23 -6.34 14.76 11.24
CA VAL A 23 -6.07 14.74 9.79
C VAL A 23 -4.60 15.01 9.49
N ASN A 24 -3.95 15.94 10.19
CA ASN A 24 -2.51 16.18 10.04
C ASN A 24 -1.69 14.95 10.43
N LYS A 25 -2.09 14.22 11.48
CA LYS A 25 -1.49 12.94 11.83
C LYS A 25 -1.70 11.88 10.73
N TYR A 26 -2.87 11.82 10.09
CA TYR A 26 -3.11 10.90 8.97
C TYR A 26 -2.35 11.29 7.69
N VAL A 27 -2.19 12.58 7.41
CA VAL A 27 -1.38 13.10 6.30
C VAL A 27 0.10 12.79 6.54
N GLN A 28 0.58 12.92 7.78
CA GLN A 28 1.92 12.48 8.16
C GLN A 28 2.08 10.95 8.17
N ALA A 29 0.99 10.19 8.33
CA ALA A 29 0.96 8.72 8.20
C ALA A 29 0.93 8.22 6.75
N GLY A 30 0.93 9.12 5.75
CA GLY A 30 0.94 8.77 4.32
C GLY A 30 1.92 7.67 3.89
N PRO A 31 3.17 7.63 4.41
CA PRO A 31 4.12 6.56 4.10
C PRO A 31 3.67 5.18 4.60
N GLN A 32 2.98 5.12 5.75
CA GLN A 32 2.53 3.87 6.35
C GLN A 32 1.36 3.26 5.57
N GLY A 33 0.40 4.08 5.13
CA GLY A 33 -0.72 3.61 4.33
C GLY A 33 -0.27 3.00 2.99
N LEU A 34 0.68 3.65 2.32
CA LEU A 34 1.28 3.14 1.08
C LEU A 34 2.04 1.84 1.30
N SER A 35 2.80 1.75 2.39
CA SER A 35 3.54 0.54 2.71
C SER A 35 2.60 -0.65 2.94
N LEU A 36 1.46 -0.42 3.61
CA LEU A 36 0.44 -1.45 3.81
C LEU A 36 -0.21 -1.91 2.50
N LEU A 37 -0.52 -0.98 1.59
CA LEU A 37 -1.05 -1.31 0.26
C LEU A 37 -0.03 -2.13 -0.56
N CYS A 38 1.24 -1.71 -0.51
CA CYS A 38 2.35 -2.39 -1.17
C CYS A 38 2.58 -3.79 -0.58
N PHE A 39 2.42 -3.95 0.74
CA PHE A 39 2.45 -5.24 1.43
C PHE A 39 1.34 -6.17 0.94
N PHE A 40 0.08 -5.71 0.94
CA PHE A 40 -1.04 -6.54 0.46
C PHE A 40 -0.91 -6.90 -1.01
N SER A 41 -0.41 -5.97 -1.83
CA SER A 41 -0.18 -6.22 -3.25
C SER A 41 0.92 -7.25 -3.48
N GLY A 42 2.03 -7.17 -2.73
CA GLY A 42 3.08 -8.19 -2.71
C GLY A 42 2.58 -9.55 -2.22
N LEU A 43 1.73 -9.57 -1.20
CA LEU A 43 1.13 -10.79 -0.66
C LEU A 43 0.21 -11.45 -1.69
N ALA A 44 -0.68 -10.68 -2.32
CA ALA A 44 -1.56 -11.16 -3.38
C ALA A 44 -0.76 -11.74 -4.55
N THR A 45 0.32 -11.05 -4.95
CA THR A 45 1.23 -11.51 -6.01
C THR A 45 1.89 -12.84 -5.64
N SER A 46 2.37 -12.96 -4.40
CA SER A 46 2.99 -14.20 -3.89
C SER A 46 2.03 -15.38 -3.89
N VAL A 47 0.80 -15.16 -3.41
CA VAL A 47 -0.24 -16.20 -3.34
C VAL A 47 -0.64 -16.64 -4.74
N ILE A 48 -0.92 -15.71 -5.65
CA ILE A 48 -1.33 -16.04 -7.01
C ILE A 48 -0.18 -16.73 -7.77
N GLY A 49 1.05 -16.25 -7.64
CA GLY A 49 2.23 -16.91 -8.21
C GLY A 49 2.39 -18.33 -7.68
N SER A 50 2.17 -18.55 -6.37
CA SER A 50 2.30 -19.87 -5.74
C SER A 50 1.24 -20.83 -6.25
N LEU A 51 -0.01 -20.35 -6.41
CA LEU A 51 -1.08 -21.13 -7.03
C LEU A 51 -0.75 -21.49 -8.49
N GLY A 52 -0.12 -20.57 -9.24
CA GLY A 52 0.37 -20.82 -10.59
C GLY A 52 1.43 -21.93 -10.63
N VAL A 53 2.44 -21.87 -9.77
CA VAL A 53 3.49 -22.91 -9.64
C VAL A 53 2.88 -24.27 -9.29
N ILE A 54 1.99 -24.32 -8.29
CA ILE A 54 1.36 -25.56 -7.83
C ILE A 54 0.46 -26.15 -8.92
N GLY A 55 -0.36 -25.34 -9.58
CA GLY A 55 -1.22 -25.78 -10.68
C GLY A 55 -0.42 -26.41 -11.81
N LYS A 56 0.64 -25.74 -12.27
CA LYS A 56 1.51 -26.25 -13.34
C LYS A 56 2.26 -27.52 -12.94
N MET A 57 2.62 -27.66 -11.67
CA MET A 57 3.24 -28.87 -11.14
C MET A 57 2.27 -30.06 -11.15
N ILE A 58 0.99 -29.83 -10.83
CA ILE A 58 -0.05 -30.87 -10.84
C ILE A 58 -0.39 -31.30 -12.27
N ASP A 59 -0.51 -30.35 -13.20
CA ASP A 59 -0.90 -30.62 -14.58
C ASP A 59 0.22 -31.26 -15.42
N MET A 60 1.43 -31.41 -14.86
CA MET A 60 2.64 -31.89 -15.56
C MET A 60 3.02 -31.08 -16.81
N THR A 61 2.45 -29.88 -16.97
CA THR A 61 2.67 -28.96 -18.09
C THR A 61 4.06 -28.31 -18.07
N ILE A 62 4.86 -28.57 -17.02
CA ILE A 62 6.25 -28.12 -16.89
C ILE A 62 7.11 -28.50 -18.11
N LEU A 63 6.84 -29.64 -18.75
CA LEU A 63 7.58 -30.09 -19.94
C LEU A 63 7.21 -29.34 -21.22
N THR A 64 5.99 -28.81 -21.28
CA THR A 64 5.48 -28.12 -22.47
C THR A 64 5.93 -26.67 -22.49
N ASP A 65 5.80 -25.97 -21.34
CA ASP A 65 6.08 -24.54 -21.22
C ASP A 65 6.92 -24.23 -19.97
N PRO A 66 8.23 -24.58 -19.96
CA PRO A 66 9.09 -24.36 -18.81
C PRO A 66 9.30 -22.88 -18.49
N PHE A 67 9.12 -22.00 -19.47
CA PHE A 67 9.26 -20.55 -19.29
C PHE A 67 8.19 -19.98 -18.35
N ASP A 68 6.94 -20.40 -18.53
CA ASP A 68 5.79 -19.97 -17.73
C ASP A 68 5.95 -20.42 -16.26
N PHE A 69 6.43 -21.64 -16.04
CA PHE A 69 6.78 -22.12 -14.70
C PHE A 69 7.84 -21.26 -14.02
N VAL A 70 8.92 -20.95 -14.75
CA VAL A 70 10.02 -20.10 -14.24
C VAL A 70 9.50 -18.71 -13.91
N LEU A 71 8.61 -18.15 -14.73
CA LEU A 71 8.05 -16.82 -14.51
C LEU A 71 7.13 -16.79 -13.28
N HIS A 72 6.28 -17.79 -13.08
CA HIS A 72 5.51 -17.93 -11.84
C HIS A 72 6.41 -18.11 -10.60
N ALA A 73 7.52 -18.85 -10.70
CA ALA A 73 8.49 -18.94 -9.63
C ALA A 73 9.13 -17.58 -9.31
N TYR A 74 9.50 -16.80 -10.33
CA TYR A 74 9.99 -15.42 -10.15
C TYR A 74 8.94 -14.52 -9.49
N LEU A 75 7.67 -14.63 -9.88
CA LEU A 75 6.57 -13.88 -9.27
C LEU A 75 6.42 -14.19 -7.78
N VAL A 76 6.56 -15.45 -7.38
CA VAL A 76 6.57 -15.85 -5.96
C VAL A 76 7.75 -15.21 -5.23
N CYS A 77 8.96 -15.32 -5.78
CA CYS A 77 10.15 -14.76 -5.15
C CYS A 77 10.07 -13.23 -5.03
N PHE A 78 9.63 -12.53 -6.07
CA PHE A 78 9.50 -11.08 -6.06
C PHE A 78 8.35 -10.62 -5.16
N GLY A 79 7.20 -11.29 -5.19
CA GLY A 79 6.11 -11.02 -4.26
C GLY A 79 6.55 -11.20 -2.81
N ALA A 80 7.25 -12.29 -2.50
CA ALA A 80 7.77 -12.54 -1.16
C ALA A 80 8.79 -11.47 -0.76
N THR A 81 9.68 -11.07 -1.67
CA THR A 81 10.62 -9.96 -1.45
C THR A 81 9.87 -8.65 -1.17
N ALA A 82 8.80 -8.36 -1.91
CA ALA A 82 7.95 -7.19 -1.68
C ALA A 82 7.34 -7.22 -0.27
N VAL A 83 6.76 -8.35 0.13
CA VAL A 83 6.22 -8.55 1.49
C VAL A 83 7.30 -8.32 2.54
N LEU A 84 8.51 -8.84 2.36
CA LEU A 84 9.62 -8.69 3.30
C LEU A 84 10.14 -7.24 3.40
N LEU A 85 10.14 -6.50 2.28
CA LEU A 85 10.55 -5.10 2.22
C LEU A 85 9.53 -4.16 2.88
N GLU A 86 8.24 -4.47 2.75
CA GLU A 86 7.15 -3.66 3.30
C GLU A 86 6.74 -4.06 4.73
N SER A 87 7.23 -5.20 5.21
CA SER A 87 7.00 -5.68 6.56
C SER A 87 7.68 -4.77 7.58
N ASP A 88 6.88 -3.98 8.29
CA ASP A 88 7.35 -3.20 9.42
C ASP A 88 7.70 -4.13 10.59
N ALA A 89 8.97 -4.17 10.96
CA ALA A 89 9.48 -4.99 12.05
C ALA A 89 8.85 -4.62 13.40
N GLU A 90 8.44 -3.36 13.59
CA GLU A 90 7.77 -2.90 14.80
C GLU A 90 6.39 -3.52 14.93
N MET A 91 5.57 -3.44 13.86
CA MET A 91 4.25 -4.09 13.79
C MET A 91 4.36 -5.61 14.03
N LEU A 92 5.33 -6.27 13.42
CA LEU A 92 5.56 -7.72 13.57
C LEU A 92 5.96 -8.12 15.00
N SER A 93 6.68 -7.25 15.72
CA SER A 93 7.07 -7.52 17.11
C SER A 93 5.89 -7.57 18.08
N THR A 94 4.77 -6.93 17.73
CA THR A 94 3.55 -6.92 18.58
C THR A 94 2.78 -8.24 18.52
N VAL A 95 3.01 -9.08 17.51
CA VAL A 95 2.30 -10.35 17.34
C VAL A 95 3.14 -11.52 17.88
N PRO A 96 2.73 -12.17 18.99
CA PRO A 96 3.55 -13.19 19.66
C PRO A 96 3.81 -14.42 18.78
N VAL A 97 2.93 -14.71 17.82
CA VAL A 97 3.08 -15.83 16.88
C VAL A 97 4.22 -15.62 15.89
N VAL A 98 4.56 -14.36 15.58
CA VAL A 98 5.52 -14.00 14.53
C VAL A 98 6.87 -13.52 15.08
N GLY A 99 7.01 -13.48 16.41
CA GLY A 99 8.24 -13.13 17.11
C GLY A 99 9.53 -13.80 16.56
N PRO A 100 9.58 -15.11 16.31
CA PRO A 100 10.79 -15.74 15.76
C PRO A 100 11.07 -15.35 14.30
N LEU A 101 10.05 -14.96 13.53
CA LEU A 101 10.21 -14.52 12.16
C LEU A 101 10.79 -13.10 12.08
N ALA A 102 10.49 -12.24 13.06
CA ALA A 102 11.02 -10.87 13.14
C ALA A 102 12.56 -10.84 13.17
N VAL A 103 13.21 -11.81 13.81
CA VAL A 103 14.69 -11.91 13.83
C VAL A 103 15.25 -12.23 12.44
N HIS A 104 14.58 -13.11 11.69
CA HIS A 104 14.98 -13.48 10.33
C HIS A 104 14.71 -12.33 9.35
N LEU A 105 13.57 -11.66 9.51
CA LEU A 105 13.19 -10.49 8.72
C LEU A 105 14.23 -9.38 8.84
N ASN A 106 14.68 -9.06 10.06
CA ASN A 106 15.72 -8.06 10.30
C ASN A 106 17.06 -8.42 9.63
N LYS A 107 17.46 -9.70 9.65
CA LYS A 107 18.68 -10.14 8.94
C LYS A 107 18.52 -10.00 7.44
N TYR A 108 17.36 -10.36 6.90
CA TYR A 108 17.07 -10.26 5.48
C TYR A 108 17.00 -8.80 5.01
N GLN A 109 16.34 -7.92 5.77
CA GLN A 109 16.31 -6.49 5.47
C GLN A 109 17.71 -5.87 5.48
N LYS A 110 18.57 -6.24 6.42
CA LYS A 110 19.98 -5.80 6.42
C LYS A 110 20.72 -6.29 5.17
N PHE A 111 20.55 -7.56 4.81
CA PHE A 111 21.14 -8.14 3.60
C PHE A 111 20.66 -7.40 2.34
N VAL A 112 19.35 -7.21 2.18
CA VAL A 112 18.81 -6.51 1.02
C VAL A 112 19.25 -5.05 0.99
N ASN A 113 19.34 -4.37 2.13
CA ASN A 113 19.86 -3.01 2.20
C ASN A 113 21.35 -2.92 1.80
N GLU A 114 22.14 -3.94 2.12
CA GLU A 114 23.57 -3.99 1.78
C GLU A 114 23.80 -4.25 0.28
N TYR A 115 23.12 -5.26 -0.28
CA TYR A 115 23.32 -5.67 -1.69
C TYR A 115 22.46 -4.90 -2.69
N ALA A 116 21.29 -4.43 -2.26
CA ALA A 116 20.29 -3.79 -3.11
C ALA A 116 19.80 -2.47 -2.49
N HIS A 117 20.73 -1.59 -2.15
CA HIS A 117 20.44 -0.24 -1.63
C HIS A 117 19.49 0.59 -2.54
N PHE A 118 19.39 0.23 -3.82
CA PHE A 118 18.38 0.80 -4.71
C PHE A 118 16.95 0.48 -4.26
N LEU A 119 16.67 -0.74 -3.77
CA LEU A 119 15.36 -1.19 -3.30
C LEU A 119 14.94 -0.58 -1.97
N THR A 120 15.85 0.07 -1.24
CA THR A 120 15.48 0.78 0.00
C THR A 120 15.07 2.23 -0.26
N LYS A 121 15.47 2.79 -1.40
CA LYS A 121 15.00 4.11 -1.86
C LYS A 121 13.57 4.02 -2.39
N LEU A 122 12.76 5.05 -2.12
CA LEU A 122 11.36 5.13 -2.57
C LEU A 122 11.22 4.97 -4.09
N GLN A 123 12.14 5.57 -4.86
CA GLN A 123 12.19 5.45 -6.31
C GLN A 123 12.44 4.01 -6.77
N GLY A 124 13.36 3.31 -6.10
CA GLY A 124 13.70 1.94 -6.49
C GLY A 124 12.64 0.93 -6.12
N ARG A 125 11.94 1.15 -5.00
CA ARG A 125 10.71 0.41 -4.66
C ARG A 125 9.66 0.61 -5.73
N GLY A 126 9.39 1.86 -6.11
CA GLY A 126 8.45 2.17 -7.17
C GLY A 126 8.79 1.49 -8.50
N ALA A 127 10.05 1.55 -8.93
CA ALA A 127 10.53 0.87 -10.13
C ALA A 127 10.39 -0.67 -10.03
N PHE A 128 10.66 -1.25 -8.87
CA PHE A 128 10.46 -2.67 -8.60
C PHE A 128 8.99 -3.08 -8.72
N TYR A 129 8.06 -2.31 -8.15
CA TYR A 129 6.62 -2.56 -8.28
C TYR A 129 6.12 -2.43 -9.73
N ILE A 130 6.64 -1.46 -10.51
CA ILE A 130 6.35 -1.36 -11.94
C ILE A 130 6.84 -2.62 -12.65
N PHE A 131 8.08 -3.05 -12.41
CA PHE A 131 8.65 -4.25 -13.01
C PHE A 131 7.82 -5.51 -12.70
N VAL A 132 7.51 -5.75 -11.42
CA VAL A 132 6.66 -6.88 -11.00
C VAL A 132 5.26 -6.77 -11.60
N GLY A 133 4.68 -5.57 -11.63
CA GLY A 133 3.38 -5.31 -12.25
C GLY A 133 3.38 -5.62 -13.75
N THR A 134 4.42 -5.22 -14.47
CA THR A 134 4.55 -5.54 -15.90
C THR A 134 4.71 -7.03 -16.16
N LEU A 135 5.44 -7.76 -15.32
CA LEU A 135 5.53 -9.22 -15.40
C LEU A 135 4.16 -9.88 -15.17
N CYS A 136 3.39 -9.43 -14.17
CA CYS A 136 2.03 -9.95 -13.97
C CYS A 136 1.11 -9.70 -15.17
N ILE A 137 1.23 -8.55 -15.82
CA ILE A 137 0.40 -8.17 -16.98
C ILE A 137 0.75 -9.01 -18.21
N THR A 138 2.02 -9.39 -18.40
CA THR A 138 2.44 -10.19 -19.56
C THR A 138 1.93 -11.63 -19.52
N GLU A 139 1.71 -12.20 -18.32
CA GLU A 139 1.26 -13.58 -18.18
C GLU A 139 -0.18 -13.80 -18.62
N CYS A 140 -1.07 -12.86 -18.31
CA CYS A 140 -2.46 -12.98 -18.75
C CYS A 140 -3.16 -11.63 -18.82
N MET A 141 -3.74 -11.32 -19.98
CA MET A 141 -4.46 -10.08 -20.25
C MET A 141 -5.86 -10.02 -19.62
N PHE A 142 -6.50 -11.16 -19.37
CA PHE A 142 -7.90 -11.24 -18.91
C PHE A 142 -8.10 -12.01 -17.59
N CYS A 143 -7.03 -12.22 -16.83
CA CYS A 143 -7.08 -12.96 -15.56
C CYS A 143 -6.96 -12.03 -14.35
N THR A 144 -7.16 -12.57 -13.14
CA THR A 144 -6.89 -11.87 -11.88
C THR A 144 -5.45 -11.34 -11.78
N LEU A 145 -4.48 -12.01 -12.42
CA LEU A 145 -3.09 -11.54 -12.59
C LEU A 145 -3.00 -10.15 -13.23
N PHE A 146 -3.87 -9.85 -14.21
CA PHE A 146 -3.91 -8.54 -14.84
C PHE A 146 -4.30 -7.45 -13.84
N ILE A 147 -5.32 -7.70 -13.01
CA ILE A 147 -5.81 -6.73 -12.03
C ILE A 147 -4.74 -6.46 -10.97
N VAL A 148 -4.11 -7.52 -10.46
CA VAL A 148 -3.03 -7.40 -9.47
C VAL A 148 -1.78 -6.75 -10.10
N GLY A 149 -1.47 -7.08 -11.35
CA GLY A 149 -0.38 -6.46 -12.10
C GLY A 149 -0.59 -4.98 -12.35
N ALA A 150 -1.79 -4.58 -12.77
CA ALA A 150 -2.17 -3.18 -12.94
C ALA A 150 -2.15 -2.42 -11.62
N ALA A 151 -2.60 -3.04 -10.52
CA ALA A 151 -2.52 -2.47 -9.19
C ALA A 151 -1.05 -2.27 -8.73
N ASN A 152 -0.19 -3.26 -8.92
CA ASN A 152 1.26 -3.16 -8.65
C ASN A 152 1.92 -2.04 -9.48
N ALA A 153 1.64 -2.00 -10.78
CA ALA A 153 2.20 -0.96 -11.66
C ALA A 153 1.70 0.44 -11.25
N GLY A 154 0.42 0.58 -10.91
CA GLY A 154 -0.15 1.82 -10.41
C GLY A 154 0.47 2.27 -9.09
N LEU A 155 0.65 1.36 -8.12
CA LEU A 155 1.36 1.64 -6.87
C LEU A 155 2.81 2.05 -7.12
N GLY A 156 3.50 1.39 -8.05
CA GLY A 156 4.87 1.72 -8.42
C GLY A 156 4.99 3.12 -9.03
N VAL A 157 4.08 3.50 -9.94
CA VAL A 157 4.00 4.87 -10.49
C VAL A 157 3.71 5.88 -9.39
N LEU A 158 2.77 5.59 -8.49
CA LEU A 158 2.43 6.47 -7.37
C LEU A 158 3.63 6.70 -6.45
N LEU A 159 4.39 5.65 -6.11
CA LEU A 159 5.61 5.76 -5.31
C LEU A 159 6.69 6.62 -5.98
N ILE A 160 6.86 6.50 -7.30
CA ILE A 160 7.79 7.34 -8.06
C ILE A 160 7.33 8.81 -8.04
N LEU A 161 6.05 9.08 -8.28
CA LEU A 161 5.49 10.44 -8.24
C LEU A 161 5.69 11.09 -6.85
N LEU A 162 5.42 10.34 -5.79
CA LEU A 162 5.65 10.79 -4.42
C LEU A 162 7.14 11.06 -4.17
N SER A 163 8.03 10.27 -4.76
CA SER A 163 9.47 10.53 -4.64
C SER A 163 9.93 11.81 -5.34
N PHE A 164 9.17 12.34 -6.30
CA PHE A 164 9.44 13.65 -6.90
C PHE A 164 8.84 14.81 -6.10
N GLY A 165 8.27 14.54 -4.92
CA GLY A 165 7.64 15.56 -4.09
C GLY A 165 6.26 15.97 -4.58
N TYR A 166 5.61 15.15 -5.43
CA TYR A 166 4.22 15.36 -5.77
C TYR A 166 3.36 15.04 -4.55
N THR A 167 3.07 16.06 -3.72
CA THR A 167 2.09 15.95 -2.65
C THR A 167 0.72 16.05 -3.32
N PRO A 168 -0.06 14.96 -3.42
CA PRO A 168 -1.43 15.10 -3.86
C PRO A 168 -2.10 16.06 -2.88
N ASP A 169 -2.65 17.15 -3.41
CA ASP A 169 -3.31 18.18 -2.62
C ASP A 169 -4.64 17.61 -2.12
N LEU A 170 -4.55 16.63 -1.21
CA LEU A 170 -5.62 16.12 -0.37
C LEU A 170 -5.90 17.14 0.72
N SER A 171 -5.84 18.43 0.38
CA SER A 171 -5.99 19.51 1.34
C SER A 171 -7.29 19.24 2.08
N ALA A 172 -7.18 19.19 3.41
CA ALA A 172 -8.32 19.03 4.27
C ALA A 172 -9.41 20.04 3.88
N GLU A 173 -9.02 21.23 3.38
CA GLU A 173 -9.89 22.25 2.85
C GLU A 173 -10.81 21.79 1.71
N ALA A 174 -10.36 20.96 0.76
CA ALA A 174 -11.21 20.42 -0.29
C ALA A 174 -12.26 19.43 0.27
N VAL A 175 -11.88 18.64 1.27
CA VAL A 175 -12.78 17.72 1.97
C VAL A 175 -13.74 18.48 2.89
N THR A 176 -13.24 19.44 3.67
CA THR A 176 -14.00 20.32 4.56
C THR A 176 -14.97 21.18 3.77
N LYS A 177 -14.61 21.67 2.59
CA LYS A 177 -15.53 22.41 1.70
C LYS A 177 -16.68 21.50 1.26
N ARG A 178 -16.41 20.26 0.87
CA ARG A 178 -17.46 19.30 0.51
C ARG A 178 -18.34 18.90 1.70
N VAL A 179 -17.74 18.59 2.85
CA VAL A 179 -18.47 18.22 4.08
C VAL A 179 -19.29 19.39 4.62
N GLY A 180 -18.74 20.61 4.58
CA GLY A 180 -19.42 21.83 5.00
C GLY A 180 -20.65 22.15 4.13
N THR A 181 -20.55 22.00 2.81
CA THR A 181 -21.70 22.15 1.91
C THR A 181 -22.77 21.09 2.16
N THR A 182 -22.39 19.83 2.42
CA THR A 182 -23.35 18.78 2.79
C THR A 182 -24.06 19.10 4.11
N TYR A 183 -23.33 19.60 5.12
CA TYR A 183 -23.92 19.95 6.40
C TYR A 183 -24.92 21.10 6.29
N GLN A 184 -24.60 22.16 5.53
CA GLN A 184 -25.53 23.26 5.28
C GLN A 184 -26.81 22.79 4.60
N ASN A 185 -26.71 21.92 3.59
CA ASN A 185 -27.89 21.38 2.90
C ASN A 185 -28.78 20.52 3.82
N VAL A 186 -28.20 19.75 4.75
CA VAL A 186 -28.98 18.94 5.71
C VAL A 186 -29.68 19.81 6.75
N VAL A 187 -29.03 20.88 7.23
CA VAL A 187 -29.65 21.83 8.17
C VAL A 187 -30.77 22.61 7.51
N GLN A 188 -30.57 23.05 6.26
CA GLN A 188 -31.54 23.84 5.52
C GLN A 188 -32.79 23.05 5.11
N ASN A 189 -32.69 21.72 5.01
CA ASN A 189 -33.82 20.81 4.75
C ASN A 189 -34.59 20.36 6.01
N ARG A 190 -34.16 20.74 7.22
CA ARG A 190 -34.87 20.44 8.48
C ARG A 190 -35.73 21.60 9.01
N VAL A 191 -35.77 22.72 8.30
CA VAL A 191 -36.63 23.88 8.58
C VAL A 191 -37.81 23.85 7.62
#